data_AF-A0AAV7USL9-F1
#
_entry.id   AF-A0AAV7USL9-F1
#
_cell.length_a   1.000
_cell.length_b   1.000
_cell.length_c   1.000
_cell.angle_alpha   90.00
_cell.angle_beta   90.00
_cell.angle_gamma   90.00
#
_symmetry.space_group_name_H-M   'P 1'
#
loop_
_entity.id
_entity.type
_entity.pdbx_description
1 polymer ?
#
loop_
_entity_poly.entity_id
_entity_poly.type
_entity_poly.pdbx_seq_one_letter_code
_entity_poly.pdbx_strand_id
1 'polypeptide(L)'
;MEDRSRRDNIRLHRIPEKEEGADMQAFLSSTLPKLTALDFDPPIEFQRAHRKGPKRSGNPSRPRPIIACLLRQNQTRQILHAARNHGPFRIDQHDIRITADYSKETNDRRKAFLALRPRLRQLEIKCGLFDPARMWVTKNGVSKDFYNPKELRLFLDSFQPQSMDSTSTNCSHDNAGDNEGTGNFPQDRKKRTWPCVTLKPVKEAES
;
A
#
# COMPACT_ATOMS: atom_id res chain seq x y z
N MET A 1 -18.17 -5.05 -11.75
CA MET A 1 -19.13 -4.03 -11.26
C MET A 1 -18.73 -3.50 -9.88
N GLU A 2 -18.23 -4.35 -8.98
CA GLU A 2 -17.88 -3.99 -7.59
C GLU A 2 -16.88 -2.82 -7.44
N ASP A 3 -15.84 -2.73 -8.26
CA ASP A 3 -14.88 -1.61 -8.17
C ASP A 3 -15.51 -0.27 -8.60
N ARG A 4 -16.51 -0.29 -9.49
CA ARG A 4 -17.20 0.94 -9.93
C ARG A 4 -17.99 1.57 -8.78
N SER A 5 -18.61 0.76 -7.92
CA SER A 5 -19.35 1.27 -6.75
C SER A 5 -18.45 1.69 -5.58
N ARG A 6 -17.17 1.32 -5.61
CA ARG A 6 -16.18 1.69 -4.58
C ARG A 6 -15.25 2.82 -4.99
N ARG A 7 -15.39 3.34 -6.21
CA ARG A 7 -14.49 4.35 -6.77
C ARG A 7 -14.47 5.66 -5.96
N ASP A 8 -15.57 5.96 -5.28
CA ASP A 8 -15.70 7.16 -4.45
C ASP A 8 -15.27 6.93 -3.00
N ASN A 9 -14.92 5.69 -2.65
CA ASN A 9 -14.45 5.32 -1.32
C ASN A 9 -12.93 5.51 -1.19
N ILE A 10 -12.53 6.10 -0.07
CA ILE A 10 -11.16 6.09 0.44
C ILE A 10 -11.06 5.20 1.68
N ARG A 11 -9.89 4.59 1.87
CA ARG A 11 -9.51 3.84 3.06
C ARG A 11 -8.38 4.54 3.79
N LEU A 12 -8.64 4.94 5.03
CA LEU A 12 -7.65 5.48 5.94
C LEU A 12 -7.18 4.38 6.89
N HIS A 13 -5.86 4.25 7.03
CA HIS A 13 -5.22 3.28 7.91
C HIS A 13 -4.47 4.00 9.02
N ARG A 14 -4.35 3.34 10.18
CA ARG A 14 -3.53 3.76 11.32
C ARG A 14 -4.00 5.03 12.04
N ILE A 15 -5.27 5.38 11.92
CA ILE A 15 -5.91 6.38 12.79
C ILE A 15 -6.22 5.69 14.12
N PRO A 16 -5.76 6.19 15.29
CA PRO A 16 -6.09 5.63 16.60
C PRO A 16 -7.60 5.49 16.81
N GLU A 17 -8.04 4.48 17.56
CA GLU A 17 -9.48 4.36 17.85
C GLU A 17 -9.93 5.46 18.81
N LYS A 18 -11.13 6.02 18.59
CA LYS A 18 -11.76 7.11 19.36
C LYS A 18 -11.24 8.52 19.04
N GLU A 19 -10.19 8.64 18.23
CA GLU A 19 -9.67 9.93 17.75
C GLU A 19 -10.72 10.72 16.97
N GLU A 20 -11.68 10.03 16.35
CA GLU A 20 -12.70 10.68 15.52
C GLU A 20 -13.78 11.40 16.34
N GLY A 21 -13.84 11.17 17.65
CA GLY A 21 -14.91 11.67 18.49
C GLY A 21 -16.28 11.09 18.14
N ALA A 22 -17.32 11.92 18.29
CA ALA A 22 -18.71 11.53 18.06
C ALA A 22 -19.09 11.51 16.56
N ASP A 23 -18.52 12.41 15.76
CA ASP A 23 -18.82 12.54 14.33
C ASP A 23 -17.58 12.33 13.46
N MET A 24 -17.54 11.18 12.80
CA MET A 24 -16.47 10.80 11.89
C MET A 24 -16.41 11.67 10.63
N GLN A 25 -17.55 12.17 10.14
CA GLN A 25 -17.56 12.99 8.93
C GLN A 25 -16.94 14.36 9.22
N ALA A 26 -17.35 15.01 10.32
CA ALA A 26 -16.76 16.27 10.77
C ALA A 26 -15.24 16.15 11.03
N PHE A 27 -14.81 15.04 11.67
CA PHE A 27 -13.40 14.75 11.86
C PHE A 27 -12.65 14.66 10.52
N LEU A 28 -13.17 13.91 9.55
CA LEU A 28 -12.51 13.75 8.25
C LEU A 28 -12.53 15.03 7.41
N SER A 29 -13.62 15.80 7.44
CA SER A 29 -13.75 17.08 6.71
C SER A 29 -12.73 18.11 7.20
N SER A 30 -12.42 18.13 8.49
CA SER A 30 -11.39 19.03 9.05
C SER A 30 -9.97 18.51 8.90
N THR A 31 -9.78 17.19 8.84
CA THR A 31 -8.46 16.55 8.88
C THR A 31 -7.85 16.31 7.50
N LEU A 32 -8.64 15.88 6.51
CA LEU A 32 -8.13 15.58 5.17
C LEU A 32 -7.50 16.78 4.44
N PRO A 33 -8.09 17.99 4.48
CA PRO A 33 -7.45 19.17 3.87
C PRO A 33 -6.08 19.43 4.49
N LYS A 34 -5.98 19.39 5.82
CA LYS A 34 -4.73 19.58 6.58
C LYS A 34 -3.68 18.52 6.24
N LEU A 35 -4.09 17.26 6.14
CA LEU A 35 -3.16 16.16 5.83
C LEU A 35 -2.65 16.23 4.40
N THR A 36 -3.54 16.52 3.45
CA THR A 36 -3.20 16.51 2.03
C THR A 36 -2.60 17.83 1.55
N ALA A 37 -2.64 18.88 2.38
CA ALA A 37 -2.32 20.26 2.02
C ALA A 37 -3.06 20.70 0.74
N LEU A 38 -4.34 20.31 0.65
CA LEU A 38 -5.23 20.64 -0.45
C LEU A 38 -6.36 21.52 0.05
N ASP A 39 -6.63 22.58 -0.71
CA ASP A 39 -7.82 23.41 -0.52
C ASP A 39 -8.96 22.85 -1.37
N PHE A 40 -10.07 22.53 -0.71
CA PHE A 40 -11.25 21.97 -1.37
C PHE A 40 -12.35 23.03 -1.46
N ASP A 41 -12.68 23.41 -2.69
CA ASP A 41 -13.85 24.22 -3.02
C ASP A 41 -14.73 23.48 -4.04
N PRO A 42 -15.97 23.12 -3.70
CA PRO A 42 -16.60 23.20 -2.38
C PRO A 42 -15.95 22.27 -1.33
N PRO A 43 -16.26 22.43 -0.03
CA PRO A 43 -15.73 21.57 1.05
C PRO A 43 -15.93 20.06 0.80
N ILE A 44 -15.19 19.22 1.52
CA ILE A 44 -15.34 17.78 1.42
C ILE A 44 -16.67 17.36 2.07
N GLU A 45 -17.51 16.69 1.27
CA GLU A 45 -18.76 16.09 1.72
C GLU A 45 -18.69 14.58 1.62
N PHE A 46 -19.25 13.91 2.63
CA PHE A 46 -19.31 12.45 2.71
C PHE A 46 -20.74 11.96 2.58
N GLN A 47 -20.93 10.88 1.83
CA GLN A 47 -22.16 10.11 1.90
C GLN A 47 -22.20 9.24 3.15
N ARG A 48 -21.03 8.72 3.55
CA ARG A 48 -20.87 7.86 4.73
C ARG A 48 -19.41 7.79 5.16
N ALA A 49 -19.17 7.64 6.46
CA ALA A 49 -17.87 7.29 7.01
C ALA A 49 -18.04 6.32 8.19
N HIS A 50 -17.27 5.23 8.21
CA HIS A 50 -17.33 4.25 9.30
C HIS A 50 -16.04 3.43 9.42
N ARG A 51 -15.80 2.84 10.60
CA ARG A 51 -14.74 1.85 10.81
C ARG A 51 -15.16 0.49 10.22
N LYS A 52 -14.25 -0.14 9.48
CA LYS A 52 -14.47 -1.48 8.92
C LYS A 52 -14.02 -2.59 9.88
N GLY A 53 -14.90 -3.57 10.09
CA GLY A 53 -14.60 -4.81 10.81
C GLY A 53 -15.00 -4.80 12.29
N PRO A 54 -15.00 -5.98 12.94
CA PRO A 54 -15.43 -6.11 14.33
C PRO A 54 -14.51 -5.31 15.24
N LYS A 55 -15.09 -4.69 16.29
CA LYS A 55 -14.30 -4.06 17.38
C LYS A 55 -13.38 -5.14 17.94
N ARG A 56 -12.08 -5.07 17.64
CA ARG A 56 -11.11 -5.99 18.23
C ARG A 56 -10.91 -5.56 19.66
N SER A 57 -11.32 -6.39 20.63
CA SER A 57 -11.01 -6.13 22.02
C SER A 57 -9.49 -6.06 22.19
N GLY A 58 -9.00 -4.95 22.75
CA GLY A 58 -7.74 -4.93 23.47
C GLY A 58 -6.42 -4.85 22.68
N ASN A 59 -6.40 -4.68 21.35
CA ASN A 59 -5.12 -4.48 20.63
C ASN A 59 -4.97 -3.07 20.03
N PRO A 60 -4.44 -2.09 20.80
CA PRO A 60 -4.20 -0.73 20.32
C PRO A 60 -3.15 -0.68 19.20
N SER A 61 -2.35 -1.74 19.01
CA SER A 61 -1.31 -1.79 17.98
C SER A 61 -1.86 -1.80 16.55
N ARG A 62 -3.13 -2.18 16.34
CA ARG A 62 -3.73 -2.34 14.99
C ARG A 62 -5.14 -1.75 14.92
N PRO A 63 -5.27 -0.42 14.89
CA PRO A 63 -6.57 0.23 14.78
C PRO A 63 -7.29 -0.17 13.48
N ARG A 64 -8.63 -0.21 13.55
CA ARG A 64 -9.47 -0.60 12.40
C ARG A 64 -9.40 0.45 11.28
N PRO A 65 -9.33 0.07 10.00
CA PRO A 65 -9.34 1.07 8.94
C PRO A 65 -10.70 1.77 8.85
N ILE A 66 -10.68 3.06 8.51
CA ILE A 66 -11.88 3.83 8.20
C ILE A 66 -12.16 3.71 6.70
N ILE A 67 -13.40 3.45 6.33
CA ILE A 67 -13.90 3.62 4.97
C ILE A 67 -14.77 4.88 4.95
N ALA A 68 -14.40 5.83 4.10
CA ALA A 68 -15.17 7.04 3.85
C ALA A 68 -15.55 7.11 2.38
N CYS A 69 -16.83 7.33 2.09
CA CYS A 69 -17.36 7.50 0.74
C CYS A 69 -17.64 8.98 0.54
N LEU A 70 -16.91 9.60 -0.39
CA LEU A 70 -17.10 11.01 -0.71
C LEU A 70 -18.26 11.16 -1.68
N LEU A 71 -18.91 12.32 -1.65
CA LEU A 71 -19.97 12.65 -2.60
C LEU A 71 -19.40 12.95 -4.00
N ARG A 72 -18.21 13.57 -4.06
CA ARG A 72 -17.58 14.04 -5.30
C ARG A 72 -16.36 13.21 -5.66
N GLN A 73 -16.46 12.44 -6.74
CA GLN A 73 -15.37 11.59 -7.23
C GLN A 73 -14.07 12.36 -7.56
N ASN A 74 -14.16 13.63 -7.96
CA ASN A 74 -12.98 14.45 -8.24
C ASN A 74 -12.12 14.61 -6.98
N GLN A 75 -12.75 14.97 -5.85
CA GLN A 75 -12.08 15.10 -4.55
C GLN A 75 -11.43 13.77 -4.13
N THR A 76 -12.11 12.63 -4.33
CA THR A 76 -11.52 11.30 -4.09
C THR A 76 -10.24 11.08 -4.89
N ARG A 77 -10.24 11.44 -6.19
CA ARG A 77 -9.04 11.29 -7.03
C ARG A 77 -7.91 12.21 -6.59
N GLN A 78 -8.20 13.45 -6.21
CA GLN A 78 -7.20 14.41 -5.71
C GLN A 78 -6.55 13.92 -4.40
N ILE A 79 -7.35 13.48 -3.44
CA ILE A 79 -6.87 12.91 -2.17
C ILE A 79 -5.99 11.69 -2.43
N LEU A 80 -6.43 10.77 -3.30
CA LEU A 80 -5.65 9.56 -3.63
C LEU A 80 -4.38 9.88 -4.42
N HIS A 81 -4.37 10.95 -5.22
CA HIS A 81 -3.18 11.43 -5.91
C HIS A 81 -2.17 12.00 -4.90
N ALA A 82 -2.62 12.91 -4.02
CA ALA A 82 -1.80 13.45 -2.95
C ALA A 82 -1.22 12.34 -2.05
N ALA A 83 -2.03 11.35 -1.68
CA ALA A 83 -1.59 10.21 -0.88
C ALA A 83 -0.51 9.35 -1.53
N ARG A 84 -0.46 9.28 -2.87
CA ARG A 84 0.56 8.53 -3.61
C ARG A 84 1.88 9.29 -3.71
N ASN A 85 1.82 10.61 -3.82
CA ASN A 85 2.99 11.44 -4.10
C ASN A 85 3.62 12.04 -2.84
N HIS A 86 2.81 12.36 -1.84
CA HIS A 86 3.23 13.08 -0.63
C HIS A 86 3.04 12.25 0.65
N GLY A 87 2.44 11.06 0.57
CA GLY A 87 2.28 10.17 1.71
C GLY A 87 3.57 9.41 2.07
N PRO A 88 3.66 8.82 3.29
CA PRO A 88 2.64 8.78 4.35
C PRO A 88 2.45 10.12 5.06
N PHE A 89 1.23 10.39 5.51
CA PHE A 89 0.89 11.58 6.28
C PHE A 89 1.10 11.33 7.78
N ARG A 90 1.18 12.38 8.60
CA ARG A 90 1.27 12.25 10.05
C ARG A 90 0.15 13.01 10.74
N ILE A 91 -0.52 12.34 11.66
CA ILE A 91 -1.28 12.98 12.74
C ILE A 91 -0.59 12.57 14.03
N ASP A 92 -0.22 13.56 14.84
CA ASP A 92 0.54 13.39 16.08
C ASP A 92 1.78 12.51 15.89
N GLN A 93 1.76 11.30 16.44
CA GLN A 93 2.86 10.31 16.40
C GLN A 93 2.56 9.14 15.46
N HIS A 94 1.52 9.23 14.63
CA HIS A 94 1.03 8.12 13.81
C HIS A 94 1.16 8.41 12.31
N ASP A 95 1.87 7.52 11.61
CA ASP A 95 1.93 7.53 10.15
C ASP A 95 0.62 7.00 9.57
N ILE A 96 -0.17 7.89 8.98
CA ILE A 96 -1.44 7.60 8.34
C ILE A 96 -1.24 7.34 6.87
N ARG A 97 -1.92 6.30 6.39
CA ARG A 97 -1.92 5.93 4.99
C ARG A 97 -3.33 6.04 4.44
N ILE A 98 -3.48 6.74 3.32
CA ILE A 98 -4.71 6.82 2.56
C ILE A 98 -4.55 5.95 1.31
N THR A 99 -5.55 5.13 1.02
CA THR A 99 -5.57 4.19 -0.12
C THR A 99 -6.96 4.13 -0.75
N ALA A 100 -7.05 3.68 -1.99
CA ALA A 100 -8.34 3.39 -2.62
C ALA A 100 -8.96 2.10 -2.06
N ASP A 101 -10.29 2.03 -2.06
CA ASP A 101 -11.04 0.85 -1.61
C ASP A 101 -11.31 -0.13 -2.77
N TYR A 102 -10.36 -1.02 -3.05
CA TYR A 102 -10.54 -2.04 -4.09
C TYR A 102 -11.37 -3.25 -3.63
N SER A 103 -12.01 -3.91 -4.59
CA SER A 103 -12.48 -5.31 -4.49
C SER A 103 -11.34 -6.24 -4.07
N LYS A 104 -11.69 -7.42 -3.53
CA LYS A 104 -10.70 -8.42 -3.15
C LYS A 104 -9.87 -8.85 -4.36
N GLU A 105 -10.55 -9.15 -5.47
CA GLU A 105 -9.95 -9.57 -6.72
C GLU A 105 -8.95 -8.53 -7.26
N THR A 106 -9.36 -7.26 -7.35
CA THR A 106 -8.46 -6.19 -7.80
C THR A 106 -7.29 -5.99 -6.86
N ASN A 107 -7.51 -6.04 -5.54
CA ASN A 107 -6.42 -5.93 -4.58
C ASN A 107 -5.42 -7.09 -4.71
N ASP A 108 -5.90 -8.32 -4.92
CA ASP A 108 -5.04 -9.49 -5.08
C ASP A 108 -4.26 -9.44 -6.41
N ARG A 109 -4.87 -8.98 -7.50
CA ARG A 109 -4.14 -8.67 -8.76
C ARG A 109 -3.07 -7.60 -8.56
N ARG A 110 -3.39 -6.51 -7.86
CA ARG A 110 -2.41 -5.46 -7.53
C ARG A 110 -1.25 -6.02 -6.71
N LYS A 111 -1.52 -6.86 -5.69
CA LYS A 111 -0.46 -7.51 -4.90
C LYS A 111 0.43 -8.39 -5.78
N ALA A 112 -0.16 -9.17 -6.68
CA ALA A 112 0.60 -10.02 -7.61
C ALA A 112 1.52 -9.19 -8.51
N PHE A 113 1.05 -8.06 -9.04
CA PHE A 113 1.90 -7.10 -9.77
C PHE A 113 3.01 -6.51 -8.90
N LEU A 114 2.68 -6.07 -7.69
CA LEU A 114 3.66 -5.50 -6.75
C LEU A 114 4.73 -6.52 -6.35
N ALA A 115 4.38 -7.81 -6.27
CA ALA A 115 5.34 -8.89 -6.00
C ALA A 115 6.39 -9.06 -7.12
N LEU A 116 6.10 -8.62 -8.35
CA LEU A 116 7.04 -8.67 -9.49
C LEU A 116 7.94 -7.43 -9.57
N ARG A 117 7.67 -6.36 -8.80
CA ARG A 117 8.49 -5.13 -8.81
C ARG A 117 9.98 -5.33 -8.49
N PRO A 118 10.38 -6.17 -7.52
CA PRO A 118 11.80 -6.41 -7.25
C PRO A 118 12.54 -6.94 -8.48
N ARG A 119 11.91 -7.87 -9.23
CA ARG A 119 12.48 -8.44 -10.44
C ARG A 119 12.59 -7.44 -11.58
N LEU A 120 11.59 -6.58 -11.75
CA LEU A 120 11.66 -5.48 -12.72
C LEU A 120 12.78 -4.51 -12.40
N ARG A 121 13.01 -4.22 -11.12
CA ARG A 121 14.13 -3.38 -10.67
C ARG A 121 15.48 -4.00 -10.98
N GLN A 122 15.63 -5.32 -10.77
CA GLN A 122 16.86 -6.06 -11.10
C GLN A 122 17.16 -6.04 -12.60
N LEU A 123 16.13 -6.05 -13.45
CA LEU A 123 16.26 -5.97 -14.90
C LEU A 123 16.33 -4.52 -15.44
N GLU A 124 16.42 -3.52 -14.55
CA GLU A 124 16.43 -2.09 -14.87
C GLU A 124 15.22 -1.62 -15.70
N ILE A 125 14.09 -2.30 -15.54
CA ILE A 125 12.86 -2.01 -16.24
C ILE A 125 12.05 -0.98 -15.44
N LYS A 126 11.76 0.17 -16.06
CA LYS A 126 10.89 1.19 -15.48
C LYS A 126 9.46 0.66 -15.47
N CYS A 127 8.73 0.88 -14.37
CA CYS A 127 7.35 0.40 -14.28
C CYS A 127 6.48 1.28 -13.39
N GLY A 128 5.17 1.15 -13.56
CA GLY A 128 4.19 1.70 -12.63
C GLY A 128 2.85 0.98 -12.70
N LEU A 129 2.07 1.14 -11.65
CA LEU A 129 0.80 0.42 -11.47
C LEU A 129 -0.36 1.42 -11.51
N PHE A 130 -1.12 1.40 -12.59
CA PHE A 130 -2.32 2.19 -12.78
C PHE A 130 -3.54 1.57 -12.08
N ASP A 131 -4.54 2.42 -11.91
CA ASP A 131 -5.87 2.06 -11.43
C ASP A 131 -6.68 1.36 -12.54
N PRO A 132 -7.45 0.30 -12.26
CA PRO A 132 -7.56 -0.45 -11.01
C PRO A 132 -6.42 -1.48 -10.79
N ALA A 133 -5.90 -2.12 -11.83
CA ALA A 133 -4.80 -3.09 -11.73
C ALA A 133 -4.13 -3.34 -13.10
N ARG A 134 -3.61 -2.27 -13.73
CA ARG A 134 -2.85 -2.35 -14.99
C ARG A 134 -1.42 -1.92 -14.73
N MET A 135 -0.44 -2.71 -15.15
CA MET A 135 0.96 -2.40 -14.93
C MET A 135 1.63 -2.05 -16.25
N TRP A 136 2.17 -0.83 -16.33
CA TRP A 136 2.99 -0.41 -17.46
C TRP A 136 4.45 -0.69 -17.16
N VAL A 137 5.17 -1.07 -18.21
CA VAL A 137 6.56 -1.49 -18.16
C VAL A 137 7.27 -0.87 -19.36
N THR A 138 8.41 -0.23 -19.14
CA THR A 138 9.23 0.37 -20.19
C THR A 138 10.65 -0.18 -20.13
N LYS A 139 11.09 -0.76 -21.25
CA LYS A 139 12.45 -1.26 -21.45
C LYS A 139 12.98 -0.73 -22.78
N ASN A 140 14.15 -0.11 -22.78
CA ASN A 140 14.82 0.42 -23.98
C ASN A 140 13.92 1.35 -24.83
N GLY A 141 13.13 2.21 -24.18
CA GLY A 141 12.20 3.13 -24.86
C GLY A 141 10.88 2.53 -25.30
N VAL A 142 10.74 1.20 -25.30
CA VAL A 142 9.48 0.52 -25.65
C VAL A 142 8.66 0.29 -24.39
N SER A 143 7.42 0.81 -24.40
CA SER A 143 6.48 0.67 -23.30
C SER A 143 5.40 -0.36 -23.64
N LYS A 144 5.10 -1.26 -22.69
CA LYS A 144 4.07 -2.28 -22.80
C LYS A 144 3.22 -2.32 -21.54
N ASP A 145 1.92 -2.48 -21.74
CA ASP A 145 0.95 -2.63 -20.67
C ASP A 145 0.60 -4.09 -20.43
N PHE A 146 0.42 -4.44 -19.16
CA PHE A 146 -0.01 -5.75 -18.72
C PHE A 146 -1.26 -5.64 -17.84
N TYR A 147 -2.29 -6.41 -18.20
CA TYR A 147 -3.54 -6.51 -17.44
C TYR A 147 -3.54 -7.73 -16.51
N ASN A 148 -2.70 -8.72 -16.82
CA ASN A 148 -2.56 -9.95 -16.05
C ASN A 148 -1.13 -10.08 -15.49
N PRO A 149 -0.97 -10.30 -14.18
CA PRO A 149 0.34 -10.54 -13.58
C PRO A 149 1.03 -11.80 -14.13
N LYS A 150 0.27 -12.79 -14.62
CA LYS A 150 0.84 -14.00 -15.24
C LYS A 150 1.56 -13.68 -16.55
N GLU A 151 0.97 -12.84 -17.41
CA GLU A 151 1.59 -12.41 -18.67
C GLU A 151 2.86 -11.62 -18.42
N LEU A 152 2.83 -10.72 -17.42
CA LEU A 152 4.03 -9.98 -17.03
C LEU A 152 5.12 -10.93 -16.51
N ARG A 153 4.77 -11.95 -15.74
CA ARG A 153 5.74 -12.94 -15.26
C ARG A 153 6.42 -13.67 -16.41
N LEU A 154 5.65 -14.17 -17.38
CA LEU A 154 6.18 -14.82 -18.60
C LEU A 154 7.10 -13.87 -19.39
N PHE A 155 6.73 -12.59 -19.49
CA PHE A 155 7.57 -11.57 -20.11
C PHE A 155 8.89 -11.33 -19.34
N LEU A 156 8.90 -11.49 -18.02
CA LEU A 156 10.15 -11.38 -17.24
C LEU A 156 11.00 -12.64 -17.33
N ASP A 157 10.38 -13.80 -17.52
CA ASP A 157 11.06 -15.09 -17.73
C ASP A 157 11.80 -15.10 -19.07
N SER A 158 11.30 -14.43 -20.11
CA SER A 158 12.01 -14.32 -21.40
C SER A 158 13.31 -13.52 -21.35
N PHE A 159 13.60 -12.80 -20.27
CA PHE A 159 14.88 -12.09 -20.09
C PHE A 159 15.90 -12.84 -19.26
N GLN A 160 15.53 -13.99 -18.66
CA GLN A 160 16.52 -14.83 -18.00
C GLN A 160 17.26 -15.63 -19.07
N PRO A 161 18.61 -15.68 -19.03
CA PRO A 161 19.33 -16.69 -19.77
C PRO A 161 18.83 -18.05 -19.27
N GLN A 162 18.34 -18.89 -20.18
CA GLN A 162 18.01 -20.27 -19.87
C GLN A 162 19.29 -20.92 -19.35
N SER A 163 19.37 -21.19 -18.05
CA SER A 163 20.34 -22.15 -17.53
C SER A 163 19.92 -23.52 -18.06
N MET A 164 20.40 -23.86 -19.26
CA MET A 164 20.43 -25.24 -19.71
C MET A 164 21.49 -25.97 -18.89
N ASP A 165 21.10 -26.51 -17.74
CA ASP A 165 21.83 -27.63 -17.15
C ASP A 165 21.02 -28.90 -17.41
N SER A 166 21.15 -29.38 -18.66
CA SER A 166 20.97 -30.79 -18.96
C SER A 166 22.28 -31.51 -18.64
N THR A 167 22.36 -32.14 -17.47
CA THR A 167 23.11 -33.40 -17.37
C THR A 167 22.43 -34.30 -16.35
N SER A 168 21.56 -35.16 -16.87
CA SER A 168 21.28 -36.45 -16.25
C SER A 168 22.59 -37.21 -16.10
N THR A 169 22.97 -37.55 -14.88
CA THR A 169 23.73 -38.77 -14.60
C THR A 169 23.21 -39.32 -13.30
N ASN A 170 22.37 -40.36 -13.41
CA ASN A 170 22.17 -41.31 -12.32
C ASN A 170 23.54 -41.89 -11.95
N CYS A 171 23.88 -41.88 -10.66
CA CYS A 171 24.70 -42.92 -10.06
C CYS A 171 24.29 -43.06 -8.59
N SER A 172 23.67 -44.18 -8.29
CA SER A 172 23.38 -44.67 -6.95
C SER A 172 24.67 -44.91 -6.17
N HIS A 173 24.72 -44.44 -4.93
CA HIS A 173 25.41 -45.16 -3.86
C HIS A 173 24.84 -44.78 -2.50
N ASP A 174 24.43 -45.81 -1.77
CA ASP A 174 24.01 -45.77 -0.38
C ASP A 174 25.15 -45.30 0.53
N ASN A 175 24.85 -44.48 1.54
CA ASN A 175 24.99 -44.89 2.94
C ASN A 175 24.53 -43.84 3.94
N ALA A 176 24.02 -44.38 5.05
CA ALA A 176 23.54 -43.72 6.25
C ALA A 176 24.64 -42.97 7.02
N GLY A 177 24.22 -41.98 7.80
CA GLY A 177 25.09 -41.29 8.76
C GLY A 177 24.38 -40.11 9.41
N ASP A 178 23.74 -40.36 10.55
CA ASP A 178 23.17 -39.36 11.45
C ASP A 178 24.22 -38.33 11.90
N ASN A 179 23.87 -37.05 11.91
CA ASN A 179 24.44 -36.12 12.90
C ASN A 179 23.55 -34.88 13.11
N GLU A 180 23.05 -34.73 14.34
CA GLU A 180 22.37 -33.53 14.82
C GLU A 180 23.38 -32.40 15.02
N GLY A 181 23.16 -31.26 14.35
CA GLY A 181 23.97 -30.05 14.49
C GLY A 181 23.10 -28.82 14.58
N THR A 182 22.88 -28.33 15.80
CA THR A 182 22.14 -27.10 16.12
C THR A 182 22.89 -25.87 15.61
N GLY A 183 22.41 -25.30 14.51
CA GLY A 183 22.93 -24.07 13.90
C GLY A 183 22.18 -22.82 14.38
N ASN A 184 22.86 -22.00 15.16
CA ASN A 184 22.41 -20.73 15.72
C ASN A 184 22.23 -19.65 14.62
N PHE A 185 21.07 -18.97 14.58
CA PHE A 185 20.76 -17.88 13.65
C PHE A 185 21.16 -16.51 14.27
N PRO A 186 22.04 -15.70 13.66
CA PRO A 186 22.27 -14.34 14.12
C PRO A 186 21.13 -13.42 13.66
N GLN A 187 20.42 -12.82 14.61
CA GLN A 187 19.52 -11.71 14.36
C GLN A 187 20.31 -10.41 14.24
N ASP A 188 20.34 -9.81 13.05
CA ASP A 188 20.93 -8.49 12.87
C ASP A 188 19.97 -7.56 12.11
N ARG A 189 19.03 -6.95 12.83
CA ARG A 189 18.17 -5.87 12.33
C ARG A 189 18.74 -4.51 12.77
N LYS A 190 19.60 -3.93 11.94
CA LYS A 190 19.97 -2.51 12.03
C LYS A 190 18.72 -1.63 11.84
N LYS A 191 18.26 -1.00 12.92
CA LYS A 191 17.17 -0.01 12.92
C LYS A 191 17.70 1.28 12.30
N ARG A 192 17.17 1.69 11.14
CA ARG A 192 17.37 3.06 10.61
C ARG A 192 16.36 3.98 11.30
N THR A 193 16.85 4.92 12.09
CA THR A 193 16.06 6.03 12.65
C THR A 193 16.10 7.20 11.67
N TRP A 194 14.98 7.92 11.56
CA TRP A 194 14.87 9.19 10.83
C TRP A 194 14.51 10.29 11.83
N PRO A 195 14.99 11.53 11.64
CA PRO A 195 14.79 12.60 12.60
C PRO A 195 13.31 13.03 12.69
N CYS A 196 12.87 13.26 13.92
CA CYS A 196 11.55 13.78 14.25
C CYS A 196 11.52 15.29 14.01
N VAL A 197 10.67 15.76 13.09
CA VAL A 197 10.34 17.18 12.98
C VAL A 197 9.18 17.44 13.91
N THR A 198 9.44 18.10 15.03
CA THR A 198 8.42 18.52 16.00
C THR A 198 7.70 19.77 15.48
N LEU A 199 6.38 19.68 15.30
CA LEU A 199 5.52 20.85 15.14
C LEU A 199 5.28 21.49 16.52
N LYS A 200 5.47 22.81 16.62
CA LYS A 200 5.19 23.57 17.84
C LYS A 200 3.67 23.77 17.99
N PRO A 201 3.12 23.71 19.21
CA PRO A 201 1.71 24.00 19.45
C PRO A 201 1.41 25.49 19.18
N VAL A 202 0.29 25.74 18.51
CA VAL A 202 -0.27 27.07 18.30
C VAL A 202 -0.86 27.53 19.63
N LYS A 203 -0.41 28.68 20.13
CA LYS A 203 -0.98 29.33 21.32
C LYS A 203 -2.41 29.75 21.03
N GLU A 204 -3.34 29.33 21.88
CA GLU A 204 -4.69 29.91 21.95
C GLU A 204 -4.55 31.40 22.27
N ALA A 205 -5.12 32.25 21.42
CA ALA A 205 -5.27 33.67 21.68
C ALA A 205 -6.67 33.87 22.27
N GLU A 206 -6.72 34.12 23.58
CA GLU A 206 -7.88 34.73 24.23
C GLU A 206 -7.94 36.21 23.82
N SER A 207 -9.07 36.63 23.24
CA SER A 207 -9.70 37.94 23.39
C SER A 207 -11.10 37.88 22.78
#